data_AF-A0A6P4FQI5-F1
#
_entry.id   AF-A0A6P4FQI5-F1
#
_cell.length_a   1.000
_cell.length_b   1.000
_cell.length_c   1.000
_cell.angle_alpha   90.00
_cell.angle_beta   90.00
_cell.angle_gamma   90.00
#
_symmetry.space_group_name_H-M   'P 1'
#
loop_
_entity.id
_entity.type
_entity.pdbx_description
1 polymer ?
#
loop_
_entity_poly.entity_id
_entity_poly.type
_entity_poly.pdbx_seq_one_letter_code
_entity_poly.pdbx_strand_id
1 'polypeptide(L)'
;MGSVMKERISQIKAILSDLKDGMLLKEETGDWSSQGAIQMRSCLGKILLLIRAMREKIVEGDEFSDQVRATNAEILSRCYQQIKRLYLVLPLGESAGKINKADHIIFQVNVETVIFQLETVLGEAPIKTLGHINTDKESTEASPLDELNDLRRKLINAEIRRELELIGHKLMLSKERTFVLQARKEQHAAELRLAEEQDRVRKLKKSLSKSKLKLKVISEQNEELMGYQNRWIEQREPKENLQVEQRKCRMSSQGRNCVNKSSRQNQSEQETLKNLKHQLRQSK
;
A
#
# COMPACT_ATOMS: atom_id res chain seq x y z
N MET A 1 27.86 34.54 -5.18
CA MET A 1 27.17 33.23 -5.31
C MET A 1 26.98 32.51 -3.98
N GLY A 2 27.95 32.56 -3.05
CA GLY A 2 27.71 32.10 -1.66
C GLY A 2 26.50 32.75 -0.97
N SER A 3 26.06 33.95 -1.40
CA SER A 3 24.88 34.62 -0.85
C SER A 3 23.57 33.86 -1.07
N VAL A 4 23.35 33.22 -2.23
CA VAL A 4 22.10 32.50 -2.52
C VAL A 4 21.99 31.21 -1.70
N MET A 5 23.10 30.50 -1.52
CA MET A 5 23.12 29.29 -0.68
C MET A 5 23.00 29.64 0.80
N LYS A 6 23.63 30.73 1.25
CA LYS A 6 23.47 31.27 2.62
C LYS A 6 22.02 31.71 2.88
N GLU A 7 21.38 32.35 1.90
CA GLU A 7 19.97 32.74 2.00
C GLU A 7 19.05 31.51 2.14
N ARG A 8 19.29 30.45 1.35
CA ARG A 8 18.55 29.19 1.50
C ARG A 8 18.75 28.55 2.87
N ILE A 9 19.96 28.61 3.44
CA ILE A 9 20.22 28.17 4.82
C ILE A 9 19.42 29.00 5.82
N SER A 10 19.41 30.33 5.69
CA SER A 10 18.62 31.21 6.56
C SER A 10 17.12 30.90 6.49
N GLN A 11 16.58 30.59 5.30
CA GLN A 11 15.19 30.19 5.15
C GLN A 11 14.88 28.84 5.83
N ILE A 12 15.83 27.91 5.84
CA ILE A 12 15.68 26.62 6.55
C ILE A 12 15.74 26.86 8.06
N LYS A 13 16.65 27.71 8.54
CA LYS A 13 16.75 28.11 9.95
C LYS A 13 15.46 28.80 10.44
N ALA A 14 14.85 29.65 9.64
CA ALA A 14 13.56 30.27 9.97
C ALA A 14 12.46 29.22 10.20
N ILE A 15 12.36 28.21 9.33
CA ILE A 15 11.39 27.11 9.50
C ILE A 15 11.68 26.31 10.77
N LEU A 16 12.95 26.08 11.12
CA LEU A 16 13.32 25.41 12.37
C LEU A 16 12.96 26.24 13.61
N SER A 17 13.17 27.55 13.58
CA SER A 17 12.77 28.44 14.67
C SER A 17 11.26 28.43 14.85
N ASP A 18 10.48 28.52 13.76
CA ASP A 18 9.02 28.43 13.80
C ASP A 18 8.54 27.10 14.40
N LEU A 19 9.23 25.99 14.08
CA LEU A 19 8.96 24.67 14.65
C LEU A 19 9.28 24.61 16.15
N LYS A 20 10.36 25.27 16.59
CA LYS A 20 10.77 25.36 18.00
C LYS A 20 9.82 26.22 18.82
N ASP A 21 9.37 27.35 18.28
CA ASP A 21 8.44 28.27 18.95
C ASP A 21 7.02 27.67 19.01
N GLY A 22 6.62 26.96 17.94
CA GLY A 22 5.41 26.13 17.95
C GLY A 22 5.46 24.97 18.96
N MET A 23 6.66 24.54 19.37
CA MET A 23 6.87 23.51 20.39
C MET A 23 6.52 24.00 21.80
N LEU A 24 6.81 25.28 22.09
CA LEU A 24 6.57 25.91 23.39
C LEU A 24 5.10 26.33 23.57
N LEU A 25 4.44 26.79 22.50
CA LEU A 25 3.05 27.27 22.54
C LEU A 25 1.98 26.16 22.61
N LYS A 26 2.33 24.91 22.26
CA LYS A 26 1.37 23.79 22.15
C LYS A 26 1.48 22.74 23.27
N GLU A 27 2.37 22.94 24.23
CA GLU A 27 2.42 22.13 25.46
C GLU A 27 1.10 22.18 26.25
N GLU A 28 0.31 23.25 26.09
CA GLU A 28 -0.97 23.44 26.79
C GLU A 28 -2.19 22.79 26.10
N THR A 29 -2.10 22.41 24.82
CA THR A 29 -3.28 21.96 24.04
C THR A 29 -3.19 20.56 23.43
N GLY A 30 -2.05 19.86 23.53
CA GLY A 30 -1.95 18.41 23.27
C GLY A 30 -2.20 17.96 21.81
N ASP A 31 -2.27 18.89 20.86
CA ASP A 31 -2.59 18.62 19.46
C ASP A 31 -1.45 19.06 18.53
N TRP A 32 -0.51 18.14 18.29
CA TRP A 32 0.50 18.26 17.23
C TRP A 32 -0.19 18.10 15.88
N SER A 33 -0.72 19.21 15.38
CA SER A 33 -1.50 19.25 14.14
C SER A 33 -0.67 18.87 12.91
N SER A 34 -1.39 18.48 11.85
CA SER A 34 -0.90 18.24 10.48
C SER A 34 0.07 19.31 9.96
N GLN A 35 0.00 20.53 10.50
CA GLN A 35 0.87 21.65 10.11
C GLN A 35 2.35 21.45 10.46
N GLY A 36 2.67 20.86 11.62
CA GLY A 36 4.07 20.61 11.99
C GLY A 36 4.72 19.57 11.07
N ALA A 37 3.98 18.52 10.71
CA ALA A 37 4.40 17.52 9.74
C ALA A 37 4.60 18.12 8.33
N ILE A 38 3.78 19.09 7.94
CA ILE A 38 3.92 19.82 6.67
C ILE A 38 5.19 20.68 6.69
N GLN A 39 5.45 21.41 7.78
CA GLN A 39 6.65 22.24 7.94
C GLN A 39 7.93 21.40 7.96
N MET A 40 7.95 20.26 8.66
CA MET A 40 9.09 19.33 8.65
C MET A 40 9.38 18.79 7.25
N ARG A 41 8.34 18.38 6.50
CA ARG A 41 8.49 17.93 5.11
C ARG A 41 9.00 19.03 4.19
N SER A 42 8.46 20.24 4.34
CA SER A 42 8.91 21.43 3.60
C SER A 42 10.39 21.73 3.88
N CYS A 43 10.79 21.66 5.16
CA CYS A 43 12.17 21.83 5.60
C CYS A 43 13.12 20.83 4.93
N LEU A 44 12.79 19.53 4.96
CA LEU A 44 13.60 18.50 4.29
C LEU A 44 13.70 18.70 2.78
N GLY A 45 12.59 19.07 2.13
CA GLY A 45 12.59 19.36 0.70
C GLY A 45 13.56 20.49 0.35
N LYS A 46 13.56 21.57 1.14
CA LYS A 46 14.49 22.69 0.96
C LYS A 46 15.95 22.29 1.17
N ILE A 47 16.24 21.46 2.18
CA ILE A 47 17.60 20.98 2.44
C ILE A 47 18.09 20.09 1.29
N LEU A 48 17.24 19.20 0.78
CA LEU A 48 17.62 18.31 -0.32
C LEU A 48 17.93 19.09 -1.61
N LEU A 49 17.14 20.12 -1.91
CA LEU A 49 17.42 21.04 -3.02
C LEU A 49 18.70 21.85 -2.80
N LEU A 50 19.00 22.23 -1.55
CA LEU A 50 20.24 22.93 -1.22
C LEU A 50 21.47 22.03 -1.39
N ILE A 51 21.43 20.80 -0.87
CA ILE A 51 22.51 19.80 -1.05
C ILE A 51 22.79 19.57 -2.54
N ARG A 52 21.73 19.45 -3.34
CA ARG A 52 21.87 19.27 -4.79
C ARG A 52 22.55 20.49 -5.44
N ALA A 53 22.08 21.69 -5.13
CA ALA A 53 22.67 22.92 -5.65
C ALA A 53 24.14 23.10 -5.24
N MET A 54 24.49 22.72 -4.00
CA MET A 54 25.87 22.71 -3.52
C MET A 54 26.74 21.71 -4.28
N ARG A 55 26.24 20.49 -4.54
CA ARG A 55 26.98 19.47 -5.30
C ARG A 55 27.27 19.93 -6.73
N GLU A 56 26.25 20.41 -7.44
CA GLU A 56 26.37 20.90 -8.81
C GLU A 56 27.38 22.05 -8.95
N LYS A 57 27.52 22.90 -7.92
CA LYS A 57 28.42 24.05 -7.96
C LYS A 57 29.81 23.80 -7.39
N ILE A 58 29.91 23.04 -6.30
CA ILE A 58 31.14 22.91 -5.50
C ILE A 58 31.89 21.63 -5.84
N VAL A 59 31.18 20.56 -6.22
CA VAL A 59 31.79 19.26 -6.56
C VAL A 59 31.93 19.11 -8.07
N GLU A 60 30.91 19.50 -8.82
CA GLU A 60 30.86 19.37 -10.28
C GLU A 60 31.38 20.64 -10.99
N GLY A 61 31.63 21.72 -10.25
CA GLY A 61 32.23 22.94 -10.78
C GLY A 61 33.75 22.88 -10.85
N ASP A 62 34.33 23.71 -11.73
CA ASP A 62 35.78 23.83 -11.92
C ASP A 62 36.42 24.92 -11.04
N GLU A 63 35.65 25.55 -10.16
CA GLU A 63 36.11 26.67 -9.32
C GLU A 63 36.98 26.23 -8.12
N PHE A 64 37.03 24.93 -7.80
CA PHE A 64 37.70 24.39 -6.61
C PHE A 64 38.75 23.33 -6.96
N SER A 65 39.80 23.23 -6.13
CA SER A 65 40.82 22.18 -6.27
C SER A 65 40.26 20.80 -5.97
N ASP A 66 40.86 19.75 -6.56
CA ASP A 66 40.40 18.37 -6.42
C ASP A 66 40.26 17.91 -4.96
N GLN A 67 41.18 18.33 -4.09
CA GLN A 67 41.14 18.02 -2.67
C GLN A 67 39.93 18.65 -1.97
N VAL A 68 39.62 19.90 -2.31
CA VAL A 68 38.46 20.62 -1.75
C VAL A 68 37.17 20.02 -2.29
N ARG A 69 37.12 19.65 -3.58
CA ARG A 69 35.99 18.97 -4.20
C ARG A 69 35.71 17.62 -3.54
N ALA A 70 36.73 16.81 -3.31
CA ALA A 70 36.61 15.50 -2.66
C ALA A 70 36.09 15.63 -1.22
N THR A 71 36.65 16.56 -0.44
CA THR A 71 36.23 16.83 0.95
C THR A 71 34.77 17.29 1.00
N ASN A 72 34.39 18.24 0.15
CA ASN A 72 33.02 18.74 0.09
C ASN A 72 32.03 17.68 -0.41
N ALA A 73 32.44 16.82 -1.36
CA ALA A 73 31.62 15.70 -1.82
C ALA A 73 31.32 14.70 -0.68
N GLU A 74 32.31 14.42 0.17
CA GLU A 74 32.13 13.56 1.33
C GLU A 74 31.15 14.18 2.34
N ILE A 75 31.31 15.47 2.67
CA ILE A 75 30.40 16.18 3.58
C ILE A 75 28.97 16.16 3.03
N LEU A 76 28.78 16.52 1.76
CA LEU A 76 27.46 16.53 1.12
C LEU A 76 26.81 15.14 1.05
N SER A 77 27.61 14.08 0.85
CA SER A 77 27.13 12.69 0.88
C SER A 77 26.62 12.30 2.27
N ARG A 78 27.35 12.67 3.33
CA ARG A 78 26.93 12.45 4.72
C ARG A 78 25.64 13.21 5.04
N CYS A 79 25.55 14.49 4.68
CA CYS A 79 24.33 15.30 4.82
C CYS A 79 23.14 14.63 4.12
N TYR A 80 23.32 14.16 2.88
CA TYR A 80 22.27 13.50 2.12
C TYR A 80 21.80 12.20 2.78
N GLN A 81 22.71 11.39 3.33
CA GLN A 81 22.36 10.17 4.06
C GLN A 81 21.56 10.48 5.33
N GLN A 82 21.95 11.52 6.09
CA GLN A 82 21.21 11.95 7.29
C GLN A 82 19.79 12.41 6.94
N ILE A 83 19.63 13.19 5.87
CA ILE A 83 18.32 13.63 5.39
C ILE A 83 17.45 12.44 4.93
N LYS A 84 18.04 11.46 4.23
CA LYS A 84 17.32 10.22 3.87
C LYS A 84 16.79 9.48 5.10
N ARG A 85 17.60 9.38 6.17
CA ARG A 85 17.18 8.73 7.42
C ARG A 85 16.02 9.49 8.06
N LEU A 86 16.07 10.82 8.07
CA LEU A 86 14.96 11.65 8.58
C LEU A 86 13.67 11.49 7.79
N TYR A 87 13.75 11.35 6.47
CA TYR A 87 12.58 11.05 5.62
C TYR A 87 11.88 9.74 5.98
N LEU A 88 12.61 8.75 6.49
CA LEU A 88 12.05 7.46 6.93
C LEU A 88 11.37 7.54 8.30
N VAL A 89 11.75 8.52 9.12
CA VAL A 89 11.19 8.74 10.46
C VAL A 89 9.92 9.59 10.40
N LEU A 90 9.78 10.45 9.38
CA LEU A 90 8.60 11.28 9.21
C LEU A 90 7.41 10.50 8.63
N PRO A 91 6.19 10.76 9.12
CA PRO A 91 4.98 10.19 8.52
C PRO A 91 4.80 10.68 7.07
N LEU A 92 4.84 9.75 6.11
CA LEU A 92 4.79 10.07 4.66
C LEU A 92 3.36 10.21 4.09
N GLY A 93 2.30 10.05 4.88
CA GLY A 93 0.91 10.00 4.40
C GLY A 93 -0.06 10.99 5.06
N GLU A 94 -1.22 11.20 4.43
CA GLU A 94 -2.33 12.01 4.96
C GLU A 94 -3.00 11.40 6.21
N SER A 95 -2.80 10.10 6.44
CA SER A 95 -3.27 9.37 7.63
C SER A 95 -2.24 9.33 8.77
N ALA A 96 -1.25 10.22 8.74
CA ALA A 96 -0.17 10.28 9.70
C ALA A 96 -0.69 10.60 11.11
N GLY A 97 -0.51 9.66 12.03
CA GLY A 97 -0.73 9.90 13.45
C GLY A 97 0.08 11.09 13.97
N LYS A 98 -0.33 11.61 15.13
CA LYS A 98 0.34 12.71 15.85
C LYS A 98 1.86 12.45 15.91
N ILE A 99 2.65 13.38 15.37
CA ILE A 99 4.10 13.40 15.60
C ILE A 99 4.31 13.59 17.09
N ASN A 100 4.97 12.65 17.74
CA ASN A 100 5.23 12.77 19.17
C ASN A 100 6.39 13.76 19.41
N LYS A 101 6.49 14.27 20.64
CA LYS A 101 7.52 15.26 21.03
C LYS A 101 8.95 14.75 20.80
N ALA A 102 9.20 13.46 20.98
CA ALA A 102 10.51 12.87 20.78
C ALA A 102 10.92 12.90 19.30
N ASP A 103 10.00 12.57 18.39
CA ASP A 103 10.23 12.62 16.94
C ASP A 103 10.53 14.06 16.47
N HIS A 104 9.88 15.05 17.08
CA HIS A 104 10.15 16.47 16.81
C HIS A 104 11.56 16.89 17.24
N ILE A 105 11.98 16.51 18.45
CA ILE A 105 13.32 16.83 18.97
C ILE A 105 14.40 16.14 18.13
N ILE A 106 14.19 14.85 17.81
CA ILE A 106 15.10 14.09 16.95
C ILE A 106 15.21 14.76 15.58
N PHE A 107 14.09 15.17 15.00
CA PHE A 107 14.08 15.91 13.73
C PHE A 107 14.93 17.18 13.82
N GLN A 108 14.67 18.02 14.83
CA GLN A 108 15.35 19.30 15.00
C GLN A 108 16.86 19.15 15.15
N VAL A 109 17.32 18.28 16.06
CA VAL A 109 18.76 18.06 16.31
C VAL A 109 19.49 17.59 15.04
N ASN A 110 18.90 16.67 14.30
CA ASN A 110 19.51 16.17 13.07
C ASN A 110 19.53 17.23 11.97
N VAL A 111 18.47 18.03 11.81
CA VAL A 111 18.46 19.10 10.81
C VAL A 111 19.46 20.20 11.17
N GLU A 112 19.55 20.60 12.45
CA GLU A 112 20.57 21.55 12.93
C GLU A 112 21.98 21.04 12.62
N THR A 113 22.23 19.75 12.83
CA THR A 113 23.51 19.10 12.48
C THR A 113 23.80 19.16 10.98
N VAL A 114 22.81 18.88 10.13
CA VAL A 114 22.96 18.97 8.67
C VAL A 114 23.22 20.42 8.26
N ILE A 115 22.48 21.39 8.78
CA ILE A 115 22.69 22.80 8.47
C ILE A 115 24.10 23.23 8.84
N PHE A 116 24.59 22.87 10.03
CA PHE A 116 25.95 23.18 10.45
C PHE A 116 26.98 22.64 9.45
N GLN A 117 26.84 21.39 9.02
CA GLN A 117 27.73 20.81 8.00
C GLN A 117 27.63 21.54 6.65
N LEU A 118 26.44 21.92 6.21
CA LEU A 118 26.28 22.69 4.98
C LEU A 118 26.87 24.10 5.08
N GLU A 119 26.85 24.72 6.26
CA GLU A 119 27.53 25.99 6.51
C GLU A 119 29.06 25.85 6.41
N THR A 120 29.63 24.73 6.90
CA THR A 120 31.07 24.47 6.74
C THR A 120 31.52 24.38 5.28
N VAL A 121 30.62 23.98 4.37
CA VAL A 121 30.87 23.94 2.93
C VAL A 121 30.82 25.35 2.30
N LEU A 122 30.12 26.32 2.92
CA LEU A 122 29.92 27.68 2.40
C LEU A 122 30.86 28.77 2.96
N GLY A 123 31.62 28.51 4.03
CA GLY A 123 32.68 29.43 4.46
C GLY A 123 33.28 29.21 5.86
N GLU A 124 34.62 29.33 5.91
CA GLU A 124 35.49 29.84 6.99
C GLU A 124 35.27 29.40 8.46
N ALA A 125 34.71 28.22 8.74
CA ALA A 125 35.02 27.57 10.01
C ALA A 125 36.48 27.08 9.94
N PRO A 126 37.34 27.30 10.96
CA PRO A 126 38.71 26.81 10.89
C PRO A 126 38.64 25.31 10.69
N ILE A 127 39.11 24.87 9.52
CA ILE A 127 39.53 23.49 9.32
C ILE A 127 40.63 23.30 10.35
N LYS A 128 40.26 22.82 11.54
CA LYS A 128 41.23 22.18 12.43
C LYS A 128 41.71 20.98 11.63
N THR A 129 42.81 21.23 10.92
CA THR A 129 43.70 20.31 10.24
C THR A 129 43.51 18.87 10.73
N LEU A 130 42.74 18.09 9.98
CA LEU A 130 42.93 16.66 9.97
C LEU A 130 44.19 16.40 9.13
N GLY A 131 45.32 16.45 9.82
CA GLY A 131 46.60 15.82 9.49
C GLY A 131 47.02 15.80 8.02
N HIS A 132 47.69 16.86 7.60
CA HIS A 132 48.69 16.78 6.53
C HIS A 132 49.90 16.02 7.09
N ILE A 133 50.18 14.81 6.61
CA ILE A 133 51.53 14.24 6.68
C ILE A 133 51.87 13.78 5.26
N ASN A 134 52.81 14.50 4.67
CA ASN A 134 53.42 14.19 3.40
C ASN A 134 54.04 12.79 3.43
N THR A 135 53.82 12.07 2.34
CA THR A 135 54.73 11.05 1.85
C THR A 135 56.15 11.60 1.80
N ASP A 136 57.02 11.08 2.67
CA ASP A 136 58.39 10.75 2.28
C ASP A 136 58.79 9.45 2.97
N LYS A 137 59.52 8.65 2.20
CA LYS A 137 59.93 7.28 2.53
C LYS A 137 60.72 7.24 3.83
N GLU A 138 60.36 6.33 4.73
CA GLU A 138 61.31 5.42 5.39
C GLU A 138 60.56 4.38 6.23
N SER A 139 61.03 3.14 6.12
CA SER A 139 60.68 2.03 6.99
C SER A 139 60.85 2.39 8.46
N THR A 140 59.96 1.91 9.33
CA THR A 140 60.23 1.29 10.66
C THR A 140 59.04 1.49 11.60
N GLU A 141 58.55 0.37 12.16
CA GLU A 141 57.71 0.19 13.35
C GLU A 141 56.44 1.06 13.52
N ALA A 142 55.28 0.39 13.57
CA ALA A 142 53.99 1.03 13.85
C ALA A 142 54.07 1.84 15.14
N SER A 143 53.83 3.15 15.02
CA SER A 143 53.87 4.04 16.18
C SER A 143 52.71 3.69 17.12
N PRO A 144 52.87 3.86 18.45
CA PRO A 144 51.77 3.67 19.42
C PRO A 144 50.51 4.52 19.11
N LEU A 145 50.67 5.58 18.32
CA LEU A 145 49.58 6.44 17.87
C LEU A 145 48.71 5.78 16.78
N ASP A 146 49.32 4.94 15.93
CA ASP A 146 48.62 4.22 14.86
C ASP A 146 47.77 3.08 15.42
N GLU A 147 48.27 2.37 16.43
CA GLU A 147 47.51 1.34 17.15
C GLU A 147 46.29 1.92 17.87
N LEU A 148 46.43 3.10 18.50
CA LEU A 148 45.33 3.80 19.15
C LEU A 148 44.25 4.24 18.15
N ASN A 149 44.66 4.73 16.98
CA ASN A 149 43.73 5.11 15.92
C ASN A 149 42.99 3.90 15.33
N ASP A 150 43.67 2.76 15.19
CA ASP A 150 43.06 1.50 14.78
C ASP A 150 42.05 0.97 15.80
N LEU A 151 42.38 1.03 17.10
CA LEU A 151 41.45 0.66 18.17
C LEU A 151 40.22 1.58 18.23
N ARG A 152 40.41 2.89 18.05
CA ARG A 152 39.30 3.85 17.94
C ARG A 152 38.39 3.53 16.76
N ARG A 153 38.97 3.20 15.60
CA ARG A 153 38.21 2.79 14.41
C ARG A 153 37.45 1.48 14.64
N LYS A 154 38.07 0.49 15.30
CA LYS A 154 37.41 -0.78 15.67
C LYS A 154 36.24 -0.55 16.63
N LEU A 155 36.39 0.33 17.61
CA LEU A 155 35.32 0.68 18.55
C LEU A 155 34.13 1.34 17.83
N ILE A 156 34.40 2.33 16.97
CA ILE A 156 33.35 2.97 16.17
C ILE A 156 32.64 1.94 15.28
N ASN A 157 33.39 1.07 14.61
CA ASN A 157 32.81 0.02 13.78
C ASN A 157 31.96 -0.98 14.57
N ALA A 158 32.38 -1.32 15.80
CA ALA A 158 31.62 -2.20 16.68
C ALA A 158 30.28 -1.55 17.10
N GLU A 159 30.29 -0.26 17.44
CA GLU A 159 29.07 0.49 17.79
C GLU A 159 28.12 0.57 16.59
N ILE A 160 28.63 0.88 15.39
CA ILE A 160 27.85 0.91 14.15
C ILE A 160 27.22 -0.47 13.87
N ARG A 161 27.96 -1.56 14.06
CA ARG A 161 27.43 -2.93 13.88
C ARG A 161 26.29 -3.21 14.86
N ARG A 162 26.45 -2.83 16.12
CA ARG A 162 25.42 -2.99 17.16
C ARG A 162 24.16 -2.18 16.83
N GLU A 163 24.30 -0.95 16.37
CA GLU A 163 23.16 -0.13 15.94
C GLU A 163 22.44 -0.76 14.73
N LEU A 164 23.21 -1.29 13.76
CA LEU A 164 22.66 -2.01 12.61
C LEU A 164 21.87 -3.25 13.02
N GLU A 165 22.38 -4.05 13.96
CA GLU A 165 21.67 -5.21 14.51
C GLU A 165 20.36 -4.80 15.19
N LEU A 166 20.40 -3.73 16.00
CA LEU A 166 19.21 -3.20 16.67
C LEU A 166 18.15 -2.73 15.65
N ILE A 167 18.57 -2.03 14.59
CA ILE A 167 17.68 -1.61 13.50
C ILE A 167 17.12 -2.83 12.77
N GLY A 168 17.95 -3.84 12.49
CA GLY A 168 17.54 -5.10 11.89
C GLY A 168 16.44 -5.80 12.69
N HIS A 169 16.61 -5.91 14.02
CA HIS A 169 15.60 -6.49 14.91
C HIS A 169 14.31 -5.68 14.92
N LYS A 170 14.39 -4.34 15.00
CA LYS A 170 13.20 -3.46 14.94
C LYS A 170 12.46 -3.63 13.62
N LEU A 171 13.18 -3.71 12.50
CA LEU A 171 12.60 -3.90 11.18
C LEU A 171 11.90 -5.26 11.07
N MET A 172 12.53 -6.32 11.57
CA MET A 172 11.95 -7.66 11.62
C MET A 172 10.63 -7.67 12.40
N LEU A 173 10.61 -7.10 13.61
CA LEU A 173 9.40 -7.00 14.43
C LEU A 173 8.31 -6.15 13.74
N SER A 174 8.69 -5.04 13.09
CA SER A 174 7.75 -4.19 12.35
C SER A 174 7.15 -4.91 11.14
N LYS A 175 7.93 -5.73 10.44
CA LYS A 175 7.47 -6.55 9.31
C LYS A 175 6.48 -7.61 9.79
N GLU A 176 6.79 -8.31 10.89
CA GLU A 176 5.90 -9.31 11.49
C GLU A 176 4.57 -8.68 11.92
N ARG A 177 4.61 -7.55 12.63
CA ARG A 177 3.40 -6.80 13.04
C ARG A 177 2.55 -6.40 11.84
N THR A 178 3.17 -5.95 10.75
CA THR A 178 2.46 -5.58 9.52
C THR A 178 1.75 -6.79 8.90
N PHE A 179 2.43 -7.94 8.83
CA PHE A 179 1.79 -9.16 8.33
C PHE A 179 0.64 -9.64 9.21
N VAL A 180 0.79 -9.57 10.54
CA VAL A 180 -0.30 -9.91 11.47
C VAL A 180 -1.50 -9.00 11.26
N LEU A 181 -1.28 -7.69 11.11
CA LEU A 181 -2.36 -6.74 10.84
C LEU A 181 -3.04 -7.00 9.50
N GLN A 182 -2.27 -7.32 8.47
CA GLN A 182 -2.82 -7.67 7.16
C GLN A 182 -3.66 -8.96 7.23
N ALA A 183 -3.13 -10.02 7.85
CA ALA A 183 -3.85 -11.27 8.05
C ALA A 183 -5.16 -11.07 8.81
N ARG A 184 -5.17 -10.22 9.85
CA ARG A 184 -6.40 -9.86 10.59
C ARG A 184 -7.42 -9.14 9.72
N LYS A 185 -6.99 -8.20 8.86
CA LYS A 185 -7.88 -7.50 7.93
C LYS A 185 -8.49 -8.48 6.92
N GLU A 186 -7.68 -9.38 6.39
CA GLU A 186 -8.13 -10.41 5.45
C GLU A 186 -9.10 -11.40 6.12
N GLN A 187 -8.79 -11.83 7.34
CA GLN A 187 -9.69 -12.67 8.15
C GLN A 187 -11.04 -11.99 8.38
N HIS A 188 -11.04 -10.74 8.85
CA HIS A 188 -12.28 -10.00 9.07
C HIS A 188 -13.10 -9.83 7.78
N ALA A 189 -12.43 -9.57 6.65
CA ALA A 189 -13.10 -9.49 5.35
C ALA A 189 -13.71 -10.84 4.94
N ALA A 190 -13.03 -11.96 5.22
CA ALA A 190 -13.54 -13.30 4.95
C ALA A 190 -14.73 -13.66 5.86
N GLU A 191 -14.69 -13.28 7.14
CA GLU A 191 -15.78 -13.47 8.10
C GLU A 191 -17.05 -12.71 7.68
N LEU A 192 -16.89 -11.46 7.22
CA LEU A 192 -18.01 -10.67 6.71
C LEU A 192 -18.66 -11.34 5.49
N ARG A 193 -17.84 -11.76 4.51
CA ARG A 193 -18.33 -12.48 3.31
C ARG A 193 -19.03 -13.78 3.67
N LEU A 194 -18.51 -14.51 4.66
CA LEU A 194 -19.13 -15.74 5.13
C LEU A 194 -20.50 -15.47 5.74
N ALA A 195 -20.64 -14.41 6.54
CA ALA A 195 -21.92 -14.02 7.12
C ALA A 195 -22.96 -13.64 6.04
N GLU A 196 -22.54 -12.90 5.00
CA GLU A 196 -23.38 -12.55 3.85
C GLU A 196 -23.86 -13.80 3.09
N GLU A 197 -22.95 -14.73 2.78
CA GLU A 197 -23.29 -15.98 2.09
C GLU A 197 -24.18 -16.89 2.95
N GLN A 198 -23.97 -16.94 4.27
CA GLN A 198 -24.86 -17.67 5.18
C GLN A 198 -26.28 -17.09 5.16
N ASP A 199 -26.43 -15.77 5.14
CA ASP A 199 -27.75 -15.14 5.03
C ASP A 199 -28.41 -15.40 3.67
N ARG A 200 -27.62 -15.35 2.59
CA ARG A 200 -28.09 -15.71 1.24
C ARG A 200 -28.58 -17.15 1.18
N VAL A 201 -27.84 -18.10 1.75
CA VAL A 201 -28.25 -19.51 1.84
C VAL A 201 -29.54 -19.64 2.66
N ARG A 202 -29.68 -18.91 3.77
CA ARG A 202 -30.90 -18.92 4.58
C ARG A 202 -32.12 -18.42 3.78
N LYS A 203 -31.96 -17.34 3.02
CA LYS A 203 -33.01 -16.80 2.12
C LYS A 203 -33.39 -17.81 1.03
N LEU A 204 -32.40 -18.42 0.39
CA LEU A 204 -32.62 -19.44 -0.64
C LEU A 204 -33.33 -20.67 -0.09
N LYS A 205 -32.94 -21.17 1.11
CA LYS A 205 -33.62 -22.28 1.79
C LYS A 205 -35.10 -21.95 2.04
N LYS A 206 -35.41 -20.75 2.53
CA LYS A 206 -36.81 -20.31 2.74
C LYS A 206 -37.59 -20.29 1.42
N SER A 207 -36.99 -19.76 0.35
CA SER A 207 -37.60 -19.72 -0.99
C SER A 207 -37.86 -21.12 -1.53
N LEU A 208 -36.88 -22.01 -1.42
CA LEU A 208 -36.99 -23.41 -1.85
C LEU A 208 -38.11 -24.14 -1.11
N SER A 209 -38.20 -23.98 0.22
CA SER A 209 -39.28 -24.57 1.02
C SER A 209 -40.66 -24.08 0.55
N LYS A 210 -40.80 -22.79 0.25
CA LYS A 210 -42.04 -22.21 -0.27
C LYS A 210 -42.40 -22.80 -1.64
N SER A 211 -41.44 -22.92 -2.55
CA SER A 211 -41.66 -23.52 -3.87
C SER A 211 -41.99 -25.01 -3.79
N LYS A 212 -41.36 -25.75 -2.87
CA LYS A 212 -41.66 -27.17 -2.62
C LYS A 212 -43.10 -27.36 -2.14
N LEU A 213 -43.57 -26.50 -1.23
CA LEU A 213 -44.96 -26.53 -0.78
C LEU A 213 -45.94 -26.25 -1.93
N LYS A 214 -45.67 -25.23 -2.75
CA LYS A 214 -46.49 -24.93 -3.93
C LYS A 214 -46.55 -26.10 -4.92
N LEU A 215 -45.42 -26.73 -5.20
CA LEU A 215 -45.37 -27.91 -6.06
C LEU A 215 -46.18 -29.07 -5.50
N LYS A 216 -46.16 -29.28 -4.19
CA LYS A 216 -46.98 -30.31 -3.55
C LYS A 216 -48.47 -30.05 -3.75
N VAL A 217 -48.92 -28.82 -3.52
CA VAL A 217 -50.32 -28.41 -3.75
C VAL A 217 -50.73 -28.62 -5.21
N ILE A 218 -49.88 -28.22 -6.16
CA ILE A 218 -50.16 -28.41 -7.59
C ILE A 218 -50.19 -29.90 -7.95
N SER A 219 -49.33 -30.73 -7.36
CA SER A 219 -49.33 -32.18 -7.56
C SER A 219 -50.64 -32.81 -7.07
N GLU A 220 -51.08 -32.45 -5.86
CA GLU A 220 -52.35 -32.93 -5.27
C GLU A 220 -53.54 -32.52 -6.17
N GLN A 221 -53.57 -31.27 -6.63
CA GLN A 221 -54.61 -30.79 -7.56
C GLN A 221 -54.59 -31.53 -8.91
N ASN A 222 -53.41 -31.85 -9.45
CA ASN A 222 -53.29 -32.61 -10.69
C ASN A 222 -53.76 -34.07 -10.52
N GLU A 223 -53.47 -34.71 -9.39
CA GLU A 223 -53.98 -36.04 -9.07
C GLU A 223 -55.51 -36.06 -8.99
N GLU A 224 -56.11 -35.04 -8.35
CA GLU A 224 -57.57 -34.87 -8.33
C GLU A 224 -58.16 -34.71 -9.73
N LEU A 225 -57.57 -33.83 -10.56
CA LEU A 225 -58.01 -33.61 -11.95
C LEU A 225 -57.92 -34.87 -12.80
N MET A 226 -56.83 -35.63 -12.67
CA MET A 226 -56.69 -36.93 -13.33
C MET A 226 -57.76 -37.92 -12.85
N GLY A 227 -58.07 -37.94 -11.56
CA GLY A 227 -59.17 -38.74 -10.99
C GLY A 227 -60.55 -38.33 -11.53
N TYR A 228 -60.82 -37.03 -11.68
CA TYR A 228 -62.03 -36.55 -12.36
C TYR A 228 -62.06 -36.99 -13.82
N GLN A 229 -60.97 -36.82 -14.56
CA GLN A 229 -60.87 -37.21 -15.96
C GLN A 229 -61.13 -38.71 -16.16
N ASN A 230 -60.54 -39.56 -15.33
CA ASN A 230 -60.75 -41.02 -15.40
C ASN A 230 -62.22 -41.38 -15.14
N ARG A 231 -62.86 -40.80 -14.11
CA ARG A 231 -64.30 -40.99 -13.85
C ARG A 231 -65.17 -40.54 -15.02
N TRP A 232 -64.83 -39.41 -15.66
CA TRP A 232 -65.51 -38.92 -16.85
C TRP A 232 -65.36 -39.86 -18.05
N ILE A 233 -64.19 -40.51 -18.20
CA ILE A 233 -63.95 -41.51 -19.25
C ILE A 233 -64.76 -42.78 -18.97
N GLU A 234 -64.76 -43.28 -17.73
CA GLU A 234 -65.54 -44.46 -17.31
C GLU A 234 -67.06 -44.25 -17.48
N GLN A 235 -67.57 -43.03 -17.25
CA GLN A 235 -68.97 -42.68 -17.50
C GLN A 235 -69.30 -42.51 -18.99
N ARG A 236 -68.29 -42.33 -19.84
CA ARG A 236 -68.45 -42.17 -21.30
C ARG A 236 -68.34 -43.46 -22.08
N GLU A 237 -67.89 -44.58 -21.51
CA GLU A 237 -67.97 -45.86 -22.21
C GLU A 237 -69.43 -46.29 -22.33
N PRO A 238 -70.02 -46.31 -23.55
CA PRO A 238 -71.19 -47.12 -23.77
C PRO A 238 -70.69 -48.57 -23.80
N LYS A 239 -71.30 -49.44 -22.99
CA LYS A 239 -71.31 -50.88 -23.28
C LYS A 239 -72.13 -51.09 -24.55
N GLU A 240 -71.60 -50.71 -25.70
CA GLU A 240 -72.19 -51.01 -27.00
C GLU A 240 -71.13 -51.65 -27.88
N ASN A 241 -71.33 -52.95 -28.09
CA ASN A 241 -70.80 -53.70 -29.21
C ASN A 241 -71.28 -53.05 -30.51
N LEU A 242 -70.52 -52.10 -31.05
CA LEU A 242 -70.75 -51.60 -32.40
C LEU A 242 -69.46 -51.77 -33.19
N GLN A 243 -69.47 -52.79 -34.03
CA GLN A 243 -68.62 -52.87 -35.21
C GLN A 243 -68.83 -51.60 -36.03
N VAL A 244 -67.91 -50.65 -35.90
CA VAL A 244 -67.85 -49.49 -36.79
C VAL A 244 -66.86 -49.83 -37.90
N GLU A 245 -67.40 -50.04 -39.09
CA GLU A 245 -66.64 -50.10 -40.34
C GLU A 245 -65.65 -48.94 -40.43
N GLN A 246 -64.39 -49.26 -40.68
CA GLN A 246 -63.36 -48.29 -41.05
C GLN A 246 -63.75 -47.58 -42.34
N ARG A 247 -64.41 -46.43 -42.24
CA ARG A 247 -64.45 -45.47 -43.35
C ARG A 247 -63.15 -44.68 -43.36
N LYS A 248 -62.37 -44.87 -44.44
CA LYS A 248 -61.20 -44.06 -44.80
C LYS A 248 -61.62 -42.60 -44.96
N CYS A 249 -61.53 -41.83 -43.89
CA CYS A 249 -61.50 -40.37 -43.99
C CYS A 249 -60.08 -39.94 -44.36
N ARG A 250 -59.91 -39.54 -45.62
CA ARG A 250 -58.72 -38.88 -46.13
C ARG A 250 -58.66 -37.49 -45.50
N MET A 251 -57.98 -37.37 -44.35
CA MET A 251 -57.65 -36.08 -43.76
C MET A 251 -56.76 -35.31 -44.73
N SER A 252 -57.27 -34.18 -45.25
CA SER A 252 -56.47 -33.26 -46.05
C SER A 252 -55.38 -32.66 -45.17
N SER A 253 -54.16 -32.66 -45.71
CA SER A 253 -53.00 -32.02 -45.12
C SER A 253 -53.13 -30.50 -45.24
N GLN A 254 -53.78 -29.86 -44.27
CA GLN A 254 -53.75 -28.41 -44.18
C GLN A 254 -53.65 -28.00 -42.70
N GLY A 255 -52.42 -27.71 -42.28
CA GLY A 255 -52.13 -27.28 -40.90
C GLY A 255 -50.88 -27.88 -40.27
N ARG A 256 -49.80 -28.15 -41.02
CA ARG A 256 -48.45 -28.20 -40.41
C ARG A 256 -48.00 -26.77 -40.11
N ASN A 257 -48.55 -26.18 -39.05
CA ASN A 257 -47.81 -25.16 -38.34
C ASN A 257 -46.76 -25.90 -37.52
N CYS A 258 -45.57 -26.02 -38.11
CA CYS A 258 -44.36 -26.30 -37.37
C CYS A 258 -44.29 -25.27 -36.24
N VAL A 259 -44.57 -25.71 -35.02
CA VAL A 259 -44.16 -24.97 -33.83
C VAL A 259 -42.65 -24.97 -33.87
N ASN A 260 -42.08 -23.95 -34.52
CA ASN A 260 -40.71 -23.57 -34.33
C ASN A 260 -40.54 -23.42 -32.83
N LYS A 261 -39.88 -24.41 -32.22
CA LYS A 261 -39.24 -24.27 -30.91
C LYS A 261 -38.26 -23.12 -31.08
N SER A 262 -38.75 -21.89 -30.92
CA SER A 262 -37.89 -20.73 -30.80
C SER A 262 -37.05 -21.00 -29.57
N SER A 263 -35.77 -21.19 -29.80
CA SER A 263 -34.74 -21.16 -28.79
C SER A 263 -34.74 -19.75 -28.18
N ARG A 264 -35.71 -19.44 -27.33
CA ARG A 264 -35.56 -18.38 -26.35
C ARG A 264 -34.66 -18.91 -25.24
N GLN A 265 -33.39 -19.10 -25.59
CA GLN A 265 -32.32 -18.91 -24.62
C GLN A 265 -32.43 -17.45 -24.18
N ASN A 266 -32.68 -17.24 -22.89
CA ASN A 266 -32.66 -15.91 -22.30
C ASN A 266 -31.36 -15.22 -22.70
N GLN A 267 -31.44 -14.08 -23.38
CA GLN A 267 -30.26 -13.27 -23.72
C GLN A 267 -29.42 -12.93 -22.48
N SER A 268 -30.08 -12.83 -21.31
CA SER A 268 -29.39 -12.62 -20.04
C SER A 268 -28.50 -13.80 -19.64
N GLU A 269 -28.87 -15.05 -19.95
CA GLU A 269 -28.08 -16.25 -19.67
C GLU A 269 -26.86 -16.34 -20.60
N GLN A 270 -27.00 -15.94 -21.87
CA GLN A 270 -25.87 -15.85 -22.79
C GLN A 270 -24.89 -14.72 -22.42
N GLU A 271 -25.37 -13.58 -21.95
CA GLU A 271 -24.52 -12.48 -21.47
C GLU A 271 -23.77 -12.86 -20.19
N THR A 272 -24.44 -13.53 -19.23
CA THR A 272 -23.77 -14.01 -18.01
C THR A 272 -22.70 -15.04 -18.34
N LEU A 273 -22.95 -15.96 -19.27
CA LEU A 273 -21.94 -16.93 -19.73
C LEU A 273 -20.76 -16.26 -20.43
N LYS A 274 -20.98 -15.22 -21.25
CA LYS A 274 -19.90 -14.45 -21.88
C LYS A 274 -19.04 -13.73 -20.83
N ASN A 275 -19.66 -13.10 -19.83
CA ASN A 275 -18.95 -12.39 -18.78
C ASN A 275 -18.13 -13.32 -17.89
N LEU A 276 -18.69 -14.47 -17.48
CA LEU A 276 -17.97 -15.48 -16.71
C LEU A 276 -16.77 -16.05 -17.49
N LYS A 277 -16.93 -16.29 -18.80
CA LYS A 277 -15.85 -16.79 -19.65
C LYS A 277 -14.73 -15.77 -19.85
N HIS A 278 -15.06 -14.47 -19.85
CA HIS A 278 -14.06 -13.41 -19.91
C HIS A 278 -13.27 -13.29 -18.61
N GLN A 279 -13.95 -13.34 -17.46
CA GLN A 279 -13.31 -13.30 -16.14
C GLN A 279 -12.37 -14.49 -15.90
N LEU A 280 -12.76 -15.70 -16.29
CA LEU A 280 -11.90 -16.90 -16.20
C LEU A 280 -10.65 -16.84 -17.08
N ARG A 281 -10.65 -16.05 -18.15
CA ARG A 281 -9.48 -15.83 -19.00
C ARG A 281 -8.53 -14.77 -18.46
N GLN A 282 -9.03 -13.86 -17.63
CA GLN A 282 -8.22 -12.83 -16.97
C GLN A 282 -7.64 -13.31 -15.63
N SER A 283 -8.12 -14.43 -15.08
CA SER A 283 -7.62 -15.02 -13.83
C SER A 283 -6.58 -16.13 -14.02
N LYS A 284 -5.98 -16.25 -15.22
CA LYS A 284 -4.81 -17.09 -15.51
C LYS A 284 -3.64 -16.20 -15.85
#